data_AF-A0A257MD49-F1
#
_entry.id   AF-A0A257MD49-F1
#
_cell.length_a   1.000
_cell.length_b   1.000
_cell.length_c   1.000
_cell.angle_alpha   90.00
_cell.angle_beta   90.00
_cell.angle_gamma   90.00
#
_symmetry.space_group_name_H-M   'P 1'
#
loop_
_entity.id
_entity.type
_entity.pdbx_description
1 polymer ?
#
loop_
_entity_poly.entity_id
_entity_poly.type
_entity_poly.pdbx_seq_one_letter_code
_entity_poly.pdbx_strand_id
1 'polypeptide(L)'
;MLVTDDSHMDTTGFDRVLYYKPPFGPYPAELAETYPFNAEVPEVADSEALKQAEKIMHDLIRNNPEARFSIRLKHDLPEKMPEQR
;
A
#
# COMPACT_ATOMS: atom_id res chain seq x y z
N MET A 1 7.38 -9.50 -1.41
CA MET A 1 6.84 -8.41 -0.57
C MET A 1 5.33 -8.44 -0.58
N LEU A 2 4.68 -8.28 0.58
CA LEU A 2 3.23 -8.13 0.70
C LEU A 2 2.88 -6.64 0.86
N VAL A 3 1.85 -6.18 0.16
CA VAL A 3 1.20 -4.88 0.38
C VAL A 3 -0.23 -5.14 0.87
N THR A 4 -0.61 -4.59 2.02
CA THR A 4 -1.94 -4.82 2.62
C THR A 4 -2.46 -3.65 3.43
N ASP A 5 -3.77 -3.43 3.51
CA ASP A 5 -4.40 -2.51 4.45
C ASP A 5 -4.87 -3.23 5.73
N ASP A 6 -4.61 -4.54 5.86
CA ASP A 6 -5.03 -5.35 7.00
C ASP A 6 -3.86 -5.65 7.95
N SER A 7 -3.92 -5.09 9.15
CA SER A 7 -2.95 -5.36 10.22
C SER A 7 -3.03 -6.80 10.78
N HIS A 8 -4.10 -7.54 10.50
CA HIS A 8 -4.30 -8.91 10.98
C HIS A 8 -4.04 -9.98 9.91
N MET A 9 -3.58 -9.59 8.72
CA MET A 9 -3.27 -10.53 7.64
C MET A 9 -2.15 -11.49 8.07
N ASP A 10 -2.24 -12.76 7.68
CA ASP A 10 -1.13 -13.69 7.82
C ASP A 10 0.00 -13.30 6.85
N THR A 11 1.13 -12.89 7.40
CA THR A 11 2.32 -12.42 6.67
C THR A 11 3.38 -13.50 6.52
N THR A 12 3.09 -14.74 6.94
CA THR A 12 4.04 -15.86 6.86
C THR A 12 4.48 -16.09 5.41
N GLY A 13 5.79 -16.17 5.18
CA GLY A 13 6.37 -16.41 3.85
C GLY A 13 6.63 -15.15 3.02
N PHE A 14 6.41 -13.95 3.56
CA PHE A 14 6.82 -12.69 2.93
C PHE A 14 8.07 -12.11 3.60
N ASP A 15 9.06 -11.72 2.79
CA ASP A 15 10.30 -11.12 3.31
C ASP A 15 10.09 -9.72 3.90
N ARG A 16 9.08 -9.00 3.39
CA ARG A 16 8.71 -7.64 3.84
C ARG A 16 7.21 -7.44 3.70
N VAL A 17 6.67 -6.66 4.63
CA VAL A 17 5.27 -6.24 4.68
C VAL A 17 5.20 -4.73 4.60
N LEU A 18 4.38 -4.23 3.68
CA LEU A 18 4.06 -2.82 3.55
C LEU A 18 2.57 -2.64 3.84
N TYR A 19 2.24 -1.76 4.78
CA TYR A 19 0.87 -1.34 4.98
C TYR A 19 0.44 -0.31 3.94
N TYR A 20 -0.81 -0.33 3.53
CA TYR A 20 -1.37 0.59 2.56
C TYR A 20 -2.27 1.61 3.27
N LYS A 21 -1.97 2.91 3.10
CA LYS A 21 -2.78 4.00 3.68
C LYS A 21 -2.83 5.21 2.74
N PRO A 22 -3.98 5.57 2.18
CA PRO A 22 -4.13 6.83 1.45
C PRO A 22 -3.94 8.06 2.35
N PRO A 23 -3.43 9.19 1.80
CA PRO A 23 -2.89 9.37 0.44
C PRO A 23 -1.46 8.83 0.24
N PHE A 24 -0.84 8.25 1.28
CA PHE A 24 0.59 7.86 1.30
C PHE A 24 0.92 6.63 0.45
N GLY A 25 -0.03 5.71 0.30
CA GLY A 25 0.20 4.43 -0.37
C GLY A 25 0.93 3.42 0.53
N PRO A 26 1.77 2.53 -0.03
CA PRO A 26 2.50 1.51 0.72
C PRO A 26 3.60 2.12 1.61
N TYR A 27 3.67 1.71 2.87
CA TYR A 27 4.72 2.09 3.82
C TYR A 27 5.18 0.89 4.67
N PRO A 28 6.44 0.84 5.11
CA PRO A 28 6.96 -0.28 5.91
C PRO A 28 6.20 -0.49 7.22
N ALA A 29 5.95 -1.76 7.57
CA ALA A 29 5.25 -2.12 8.80
C ALA A 29 5.96 -1.61 10.07
N GLU A 30 7.30 -1.51 10.04
CA GLU A 30 8.13 -0.97 11.12
C GLU A 30 7.80 0.50 11.41
N LEU A 31 7.28 1.21 10.41
CA LEU A 31 6.86 2.59 10.58
C LEU A 31 5.43 2.69 11.10
N ALA A 32 4.65 1.63 11.23
CA ALA A 32 3.24 1.72 11.64
C ALA A 32 3.05 2.20 13.08
N GLU A 33 3.96 1.80 13.99
CA GLU A 33 3.93 2.22 15.41
C GLU A 33 4.53 3.61 15.62
N THR A 34 5.44 4.01 14.73
CA THR A 34 6.10 5.32 14.78
C THR A 34 5.49 6.32 13.80
N TYR A 35 4.49 5.90 13.02
CA TYR A 35 3.98 6.71 11.90
C TYR A 35 3.35 7.96 12.50
N PRO A 36 3.96 9.13 12.29
CA PRO A 36 3.44 10.34 12.88
C PRO A 36 2.29 10.76 11.99
N PHE A 37 1.06 10.68 12.49
CA PHE A 37 -0.01 11.44 11.86
C PHE A 37 -0.92 12.02 12.95
N ASN A 38 -0.43 13.10 13.55
CA ASN A 38 -1.28 14.12 14.17
C ASN A 38 -2.03 14.95 13.12
N ALA A 39 -1.87 14.65 11.82
CA ALA A 39 -2.68 15.26 10.80
C ALA A 39 -3.98 14.48 10.68
N GLU A 40 -5.10 15.19 10.67
CA GLU A 40 -6.42 14.57 10.52
C GLU A 40 -6.52 14.07 9.07
N VAL A 41 -6.15 12.80 8.81
CA VAL A 41 -6.65 12.14 7.60
C VAL A 41 -8.11 11.82 7.87
N PRO A 42 -9.03 12.22 7.00
CA PRO A 42 -10.41 11.79 7.09
C PRO A 42 -10.47 10.26 7.18
N GLU A 43 -11.39 9.73 8.00
CA GLU A 43 -11.61 8.28 8.13
C GLU A 43 -11.88 7.62 6.76
N VAL A 44 -12.45 8.39 5.83
CA VAL A 44 -12.70 8.00 4.44
C VAL A 44 -11.80 8.80 3.52
N ALA A 45 -10.91 8.12 2.80
CA ALA A 45 -10.08 8.73 1.78
C ALA A 45 -10.93 9.24 0.61
N ASP A 46 -10.68 10.47 0.16
CA ASP A 46 -11.28 10.98 -1.08
C ASP A 46 -10.63 10.35 -2.33
N SER A 47 -11.21 10.62 -3.49
CA SER A 47 -10.75 10.05 -4.76
C SER A 47 -9.33 10.49 -5.14
N GLU A 48 -8.91 11.69 -4.75
CA GLU A 48 -7.57 12.20 -5.05
C GLU A 48 -6.52 11.55 -4.14
N ALA A 49 -6.84 11.33 -2.88
CA ALA A 49 -6.02 10.57 -1.95
C ALA A 49 -5.82 9.12 -2.42
N LEU A 50 -6.88 8.48 -2.91
CA LEU A 50 -6.79 7.13 -3.49
C LEU A 50 -5.90 7.10 -4.73
N LYS A 51 -6.10 8.02 -5.68
CA LYS A 51 -5.26 8.12 -6.89
C LYS A 51 -3.79 8.37 -6.57
N GLN A 52 -3.53 9.21 -5.57
CA GLN A 52 -2.15 9.50 -5.16
C GLN A 52 -1.49 8.25 -4.57
N ALA A 53 -2.20 7.52 -3.70
CA ALA A 53 -1.72 6.27 -3.12
C ALA A 53 -1.46 5.19 -4.19
N GLU A 54 -2.35 5.10 -5.19
CA GLU A 54 -2.20 4.20 -6.33
C GLU A 54 -0.97 4.55 -7.18
N LYS A 55 -0.76 5.85 -7.47
CA LYS A 55 0.44 6.32 -8.17
C LYS A 55 1.72 5.95 -7.42
N ILE A 56 1.75 6.15 -6.11
CA ILE A 56 2.92 5.80 -5.27
C ILE A 56 3.16 4.28 -5.30
N MET A 57 2.11 3.47 -5.25
CA MET A 57 2.21 2.02 -5.39
C MET A 57 2.75 1.60 -6.77
N HIS A 58 2.31 2.24 -7.86
CA HIS A 58 2.88 1.99 -9.19
C HIS A 58 4.35 2.38 -9.29
N ASP A 59 4.71 3.52 -8.71
CA ASP A 59 6.10 3.99 -8.68
C ASP A 59 6.98 3.03 -7.89
N LEU A 60 6.49 2.51 -6.75
CA LEU A 60 7.17 1.48 -5.97
C LEU A 60 7.42 0.21 -6.79
N ILE A 61 6.39 -0.33 -7.45
CA ILE A 61 6.53 -1.56 -8.25
C ILE A 61 7.50 -1.35 -9.41
N ARG A 62 7.34 -0.24 -10.15
CA ARG A 62 8.16 0.08 -11.31
C ARG A 62 9.65 0.25 -10.95
N ASN A 63 9.94 0.83 -9.78
CA ASN A 63 11.31 1.09 -9.36
C ASN A 63 12.00 -0.13 -8.71
N ASN A 64 11.28 -1.23 -8.48
CA ASN A 64 11.82 -2.46 -7.89
C ASN A 64 11.47 -3.69 -8.77
N PRO A 65 11.94 -3.74 -10.03
CA PRO A 65 11.54 -4.78 -10.99
C PRO A 65 11.96 -6.20 -10.59
N GLU A 66 13.01 -6.35 -9.79
CA GLU A 66 13.46 -7.64 -9.25
C GLU A 66 12.61 -8.14 -8.07
N ALA A 67 11.77 -7.28 -7.49
CA ALA A 67 10.93 -7.63 -6.35
C ALA A 67 9.60 -8.22 -6.81
N ARG A 68 9.18 -9.32 -6.17
CA ARG A 68 7.85 -9.90 -6.36
C ARG A 68 6.88 -9.27 -5.37
N PHE A 69 5.81 -8.68 -5.87
CA PHE A 69 4.75 -8.07 -5.07
C PHE A 69 3.51 -8.97 -5.01
N SER A 70 2.93 -9.08 -3.82
CA SER A 70 1.58 -9.61 -3.61
C SER A 70 0.75 -8.49 -2.97
N ILE A 71 -0.38 -8.15 -3.56
CA ILE A 71 -1.19 -7.01 -3.13
C ILE A 71 -2.54 -7.56 -2.67
N ARG A 72 -2.91 -7.28 -1.43
CA ARG A 72 -4.14 -7.76 -0.79
C ARG A 72 -4.75 -6.63 0.03
N LEU A 73 -5.68 -5.90 -0.56
CA LEU A 73 -6.42 -4.83 0.10
C LEU A 73 -7.85 -5.31 0.39
N LYS A 74 -8.42 -4.93 1.54
CA LYS A 74 -9.82 -5.20 1.90
C LYS A 74 -10.80 -4.39 1.05
N HIS A 75 -10.36 -3.22 0.60
CA HIS A 75 -11.12 -2.36 -0.30
C HIS A 75 -10.60 -2.52 -1.73
N ASP A 76 -11.51 -2.66 -2.69
CA ASP A 76 -11.15 -2.70 -4.11
C ASP A 76 -10.38 -1.43 -4.48
N LEU A 77 -9.19 -1.60 -5.04
CA LEU A 77 -8.56 -0.55 -5.82
C LEU A 77 -9.44 -0.29 -7.04
N PRO A 78 -9.66 0.97 -7.46
CA PRO A 78 -10.33 1.23 -8.72
C PRO A 78 -9.61 0.44 -9.83
N GLU A 79 -10.36 -0.42 -10.52
CA GLU A 79 -9.84 -1.39 -11.49
C GLU A 79 -8.97 -0.72 -12.56
N LYS A 80 -7.63 -0.84 -12.42
CA LYS A 80 -6.65 -1.09 -13.49
C LYS A 80 -5.21 -1.03 -12.96
N MET A 81 -4.71 -2.15 -12.44
CA MET A 81 -3.26 -2.35 -12.42
C MET A 81 -2.77 -2.74 -13.82
N PRO A 82 -1.68 -2.15 -14.33
CA PRO A 82 -1.09 -2.60 -15.58
C PRO A 82 -0.48 -3.98 -15.38
N GLU A 83 -0.91 -4.95 -16.20
CA GLU A 83 -0.28 -6.25 -16.32
C GLU A 83 1.20 -6.05 -16.68
N GLN A 84 2.09 -6.60 -15.85
CA GLN A 84 3.52 -6.68 -16.19
C GLN A 84 3.68 -7.70 -17.32
N ARG A 85 4.03 -7.24 -18.52
CA ARG A 85 4.49 -8.06 -19.64
C ARG A 85 6.00 -8.24 -19.61
#